data_AF-A0AAJ6QQ48-F1
#
_entry.id   AF-A0AAJ6QQ48-F1
#
_cell.length_a   1.000
_cell.length_b   1.000
_cell.length_c   1.000
_cell.angle_alpha   90.00
_cell.angle_beta   90.00
_cell.angle_gamma   90.00
#
_symmetry.space_group_name_H-M   'P 1'
#
loop_
_entity.id
_entity.type
_entity.pdbx_description
1 polymer ?
#
loop_
_entity_poly.entity_id
_entity_poly.type
_entity_poly.pdbx_seq_one_letter_code
_entity_poly.pdbx_strand_id
1 'polypeptide(L)'
;MRKLLFLLTLCEIFEYSKADANDSSCHFPGSPKHGFLSGFAENFPNGSVAKFACSPGYDLLGPENLTCVSGKWDLGAPLCVRDVALGKPLKQTEPFGIDFKSELAVDGNDTTCTGAANHWSIDLLEYSTITILRLVFGSKVPANAVSIQIGEKTARSSEDPHMSMCSVIEREIQANEIYFVKCRSQPTFGSYIRVDVDPKHGFVPLCTVKAYASSGLSHEDACPQGNKDTIKDAFNGTCFEFHYIESVSISDARSICYNAGGYLIGGAYTDQRALDYLKWRGETIFLGSPFWLDLNLTEAAKLGNRTEASNDSSSGACYVLSSRSGFGRSECQSPNHVICAYNVVTCGRPHLPRAFHDWQVIGKLKTGRSLRNVGCSEGYYPEANEPPICEPSGEIRGNVECHKFKCGRQPSVKDAFSWAQSNSSVDYSCMRGKFVKGDSRVYCDEATSQWGVAPSCRTLIEVLNDWFNTVGDKAANGSHYVLERFQGISVISRIAILSAVAAVLALVILASLYRIWFSGKPKELRGALRLESRRDLIGIADSLSNCS
;
A
#
# COMPACT_ATOMS: atom_id res chain seq x y z
N MET A 1 5.04 -63.64 30.49
CA MET A 1 4.07 -62.55 30.29
C MET A 1 4.11 -61.50 31.42
N ARG A 2 5.27 -60.87 31.68
CA ARG A 2 5.41 -59.73 32.60
C ARG A 2 6.58 -58.79 32.25
N LYS A 3 7.15 -58.92 31.05
CA LYS A 3 8.21 -58.06 30.49
C LYS A 3 7.82 -57.35 29.18
N LEU A 4 6.63 -57.63 28.64
CA LEU A 4 6.09 -56.97 27.44
C LEU A 4 5.10 -55.82 27.77
N LEU A 5 4.69 -55.68 29.03
CA LEU A 5 3.83 -54.59 29.50
C LEU A 5 4.60 -53.33 29.94
N PHE A 6 5.94 -53.40 30.03
CA PHE A 6 6.78 -52.28 30.49
C PHE A 6 7.36 -51.43 29.35
N LEU A 7 7.18 -51.86 28.09
CA LEU A 7 7.62 -51.11 26.89
C LEU A 7 6.47 -50.41 26.16
N LEU A 8 5.21 -50.69 26.51
CA LEU A 8 4.03 -50.00 25.96
C LEU A 8 3.55 -48.84 26.84
N THR A 9 4.07 -48.69 28.07
CA THR A 9 3.73 -47.57 28.97
C THR A 9 4.76 -46.44 28.99
N LEU A 10 5.85 -46.55 28.21
CA LEU A 10 6.81 -45.45 28.00
C LEU A 10 6.71 -44.82 26.61
N CYS A 11 5.86 -45.35 25.71
CA CYS A 11 5.53 -44.69 24.45
C CYS A 11 4.40 -43.65 24.64
N GLU A 12 3.52 -43.83 25.63
CA GLU A 12 2.43 -42.88 25.94
C GLU A 12 2.83 -41.73 26.89
N ILE A 13 4.11 -41.62 27.27
CA ILE A 13 4.62 -40.49 28.08
C ILE A 13 5.66 -39.66 27.31
N PHE A 14 6.06 -40.06 26.10
CA PHE A 14 6.87 -39.24 25.19
C PHE A 14 6.08 -38.62 24.02
N GLU A 15 4.75 -38.51 24.14
CA GLU A 15 3.92 -37.57 23.36
C GLU A 15 3.16 -36.57 24.25
N TYR A 16 3.47 -36.50 25.54
CA TYR A 16 2.80 -35.58 26.47
C TYR A 16 3.79 -34.77 27.31
N SER A 17 4.75 -34.11 26.64
CA SER A 17 5.42 -32.91 27.14
C SER A 17 5.96 -32.01 26.02
N LYS A 18 5.23 -31.87 24.92
CA LYS A 18 4.99 -30.53 24.37
C LYS A 18 3.66 -30.06 24.97
N ALA A 19 3.59 -29.83 26.28
CA ALA A 19 3.55 -28.43 26.68
C ALA A 19 4.50 -27.63 25.80
N ASP A 20 3.97 -27.11 24.68
CA ASP A 20 4.68 -26.15 23.85
C ASP A 20 5.30 -25.15 24.81
N ALA A 21 6.63 -25.19 24.90
CA ALA A 21 7.40 -24.18 25.57
C ALA A 21 7.19 -22.91 24.77
N ASN A 22 6.05 -22.24 24.99
CA ASN A 22 5.65 -20.94 24.48
C ASN A 22 6.49 -20.52 23.26
N ASP A 23 6.35 -21.23 22.12
CA ASP A 23 6.98 -20.81 20.86
C ASP A 23 6.17 -19.64 20.32
N SER A 24 6.27 -18.57 21.08
CA SER A 24 5.56 -17.33 20.90
C SER A 24 6.36 -16.55 19.87
N SER A 25 6.32 -17.06 18.65
CA SER A 25 6.78 -16.34 17.47
C SER A 25 5.89 -15.14 17.27
N CYS A 26 6.50 -14.01 16.98
CA CYS A 26 5.80 -12.84 16.51
C CYS A 26 5.36 -13.05 15.06
N HIS A 27 4.26 -12.40 14.70
CA HIS A 27 3.90 -12.20 13.30
C HIS A 27 4.70 -11.04 12.72
N PHE A 28 4.65 -10.87 11.40
CA PHE A 28 5.22 -9.70 10.73
C PHE A 28 4.79 -8.38 11.45
N PRO A 29 5.74 -7.52 11.85
CA PRO A 29 5.45 -6.31 12.64
C PRO A 29 4.70 -5.22 11.85
N GLY A 30 4.52 -5.40 10.54
CA GLY A 30 4.09 -4.36 9.60
C GLY A 30 5.29 -3.63 9.01
N SER A 31 5.06 -2.88 7.94
CA SER A 31 6.04 -1.93 7.40
C SER A 31 5.39 -0.58 7.12
N PRO A 32 6.02 0.54 7.53
CA PRO A 32 5.49 1.86 7.23
C PRO A 32 5.51 2.14 5.72
N LYS A 33 4.68 3.08 5.27
CA LYS A 33 4.73 3.60 3.89
C LYS A 33 6.16 4.08 3.59
N HIS A 34 6.68 3.76 2.41
CA HIS A 34 8.07 4.00 1.99
C HIS A 34 9.15 3.31 2.84
N GLY A 35 8.79 2.44 3.80
CA GLY A 35 9.72 1.65 4.59
C GLY A 35 9.65 0.15 4.31
N PHE A 36 10.63 -0.57 4.85
CA PHE A 36 10.74 -2.03 4.73
C PHE A 36 11.58 -2.60 5.89
N LEU A 37 11.53 -3.90 6.08
CA LEU A 37 12.44 -4.60 6.99
C LEU A 37 13.76 -4.90 6.26
N SER A 38 14.89 -4.49 6.85
CA SER A 38 16.20 -4.81 6.31
C SER A 38 16.60 -6.24 6.73
N GLY A 39 16.51 -7.19 5.80
CA GLY A 39 16.86 -8.59 6.01
C GLY A 39 15.72 -9.54 5.62
N PHE A 40 16.05 -10.83 5.50
CA PHE A 40 15.09 -11.88 5.20
C PHE A 40 14.91 -12.76 6.44
N ALA A 41 13.67 -12.90 6.89
CA ALA A 41 13.29 -13.80 7.99
C ALA A 41 11.91 -14.39 7.66
N GLU A 42 11.82 -15.72 7.59
CA GLU A 42 10.57 -16.43 7.31
C GLU A 42 9.63 -16.44 8.54
N ASN A 43 10.20 -16.46 9.74
CA ASN A 43 9.50 -16.41 11.01
C ASN A 43 10.23 -15.49 12.00
N PHE A 44 9.56 -15.17 13.12
CA PHE A 44 10.10 -14.30 14.16
C PHE A 44 9.97 -14.98 15.53
N PRO A 45 10.71 -16.07 15.80
CA PRO A 45 10.69 -16.73 17.12
C PRO A 45 11.02 -15.73 18.24
N ASN A 46 10.61 -16.05 19.46
CA ASN A 46 10.90 -15.20 20.62
C ASN A 46 12.40 -14.86 20.72
N GLY A 47 12.72 -13.58 20.91
CA GLY A 47 14.08 -13.02 20.86
C GLY A 47 14.52 -12.50 19.49
N SER A 48 13.72 -12.71 18.42
CA SER A 48 14.03 -12.17 17.09
C SER A 48 14.06 -10.65 17.06
N VAL A 49 14.94 -10.07 16.25
CA VAL A 49 15.03 -8.62 16.04
C VAL A 49 14.61 -8.28 14.62
N ALA A 50 13.56 -7.47 14.47
CA ALA A 50 13.16 -6.89 13.19
C ALA A 50 13.80 -5.52 13.03
N LYS A 51 14.64 -5.37 12.01
CA LYS A 51 15.32 -4.12 11.68
C LYS A 51 14.60 -3.39 10.55
N PHE A 52 14.31 -2.10 10.73
CA PHE A 52 13.61 -1.26 9.78
C PHE A 52 14.57 -0.36 9.02
N ALA A 53 14.24 -0.09 7.75
CA ALA A 53 14.91 0.87 6.91
C ALA A 53 13.89 1.63 6.06
N CYS A 54 14.21 2.87 5.73
CA CYS A 54 13.42 3.68 4.81
C CYS A 54 13.97 3.62 3.39
N SER A 55 13.10 3.81 2.40
CA SER A 55 13.52 3.99 1.02
C SER A 55 14.38 5.26 0.90
N PRO A 56 15.25 5.38 -0.11
CA PRO A 56 16.03 6.60 -0.34
C PRO A 56 15.14 7.85 -0.43
N GLY A 57 15.58 8.94 0.21
CA GLY A 57 14.84 10.20 0.29
C GLY A 57 13.84 10.30 1.45
N TYR A 58 13.79 9.30 2.34
CA TYR A 58 12.93 9.30 3.53
C TYR A 58 13.76 9.06 4.81
N ASP A 59 13.42 9.79 5.88
CA ASP A 59 14.00 9.69 7.21
C ASP A 59 13.22 8.68 8.07
N LEU A 60 13.93 7.88 8.86
CA LEU A 60 13.35 6.94 9.83
C LEU A 60 13.08 7.65 11.16
N LEU A 61 11.80 7.77 11.53
CA LEU A 61 11.37 8.30 12.82
C LEU A 61 10.84 7.19 13.72
N GLY A 62 11.52 6.95 14.84
CA GLY A 62 11.17 5.91 15.81
C GLY A 62 12.28 4.86 15.97
N PRO A 63 11.98 3.71 16.58
CA PRO A 63 12.97 2.66 16.79
C PRO A 63 13.37 2.00 15.47
N GLU A 64 14.68 1.89 15.22
CA GLU A 64 15.23 1.15 14.08
C GLU A 64 15.04 -0.37 14.25
N ASN A 65 15.02 -0.86 15.49
CA ASN A 65 14.93 -2.28 15.83
C ASN A 65 13.75 -2.56 16.76
N LEU A 66 13.00 -3.62 16.46
CA LEU A 66 11.99 -4.19 17.36
C LEU A 66 12.42 -5.58 17.80
N THR A 67 12.17 -5.93 19.06
CA THR A 67 12.46 -7.26 19.61
C THR A 67 11.17 -8.02 19.85
N CYS A 68 11.11 -9.27 19.39
CA CYS A 68 10.01 -10.16 19.69
C CYS A 68 10.14 -10.68 21.13
N VAL A 69 9.18 -10.33 21.98
CA VAL A 69 9.12 -10.74 23.38
C VAL A 69 7.79 -11.41 23.66
N SER A 70 7.84 -12.72 23.93
CA SER A 70 6.68 -13.55 24.22
C SER A 70 5.56 -13.43 23.17
N GLY A 71 5.91 -13.47 21.88
CA GLY A 71 4.95 -13.39 20.76
C GLY A 71 4.41 -12.00 20.45
N LYS A 72 4.97 -10.96 21.09
CA LYS A 72 4.62 -9.57 20.83
C LYS A 72 5.88 -8.74 20.58
N TRP A 73 5.78 -7.77 19.68
CA TRP A 73 6.83 -6.77 19.51
C TRP A 73 6.85 -5.83 20.71
N ASP A 74 8.04 -5.55 21.22
CA ASP A 74 8.31 -4.67 22.36
C ASP A 74 7.86 -3.21 22.13
N LEU A 75 8.03 -2.71 20.91
CA LEU A 75 7.69 -1.34 20.51
C LEU A 75 6.81 -1.30 19.24
N GLY A 76 6.36 -0.09 18.88
CA GLY A 76 5.64 0.18 17.63
C GLY A 76 6.59 0.32 16.44
N ALA A 77 6.10 -0.02 15.24
CA ALA A 77 6.87 0.19 14.00
C ALA A 77 7.20 1.69 13.81
N PRO A 78 8.39 2.03 13.29
CA PRO A 78 8.75 3.41 13.00
C PRO A 78 7.94 3.98 11.83
N LEU A 79 8.09 5.27 11.57
CA LEU A 79 7.58 5.95 10.39
C LEU A 79 8.72 6.25 9.42
N CYS A 80 8.44 6.15 8.12
CA CYS A 80 9.32 6.68 7.09
C CYS A 80 8.63 7.90 6.48
N VAL A 81 9.28 9.06 6.62
CA VAL A 81 8.70 10.36 6.26
C VAL A 81 9.72 11.18 5.49
N ARG A 82 9.25 12.07 4.62
CA ARG A 82 10.14 12.96 3.86
C ARG A 82 10.27 14.29 4.57
N ASP A 83 11.48 14.82 4.63
CA ASP A 83 11.70 16.23 4.98
C ASP A 83 11.35 17.11 3.77
N VAL A 84 10.18 17.73 3.80
CA VAL A 84 9.68 18.57 2.70
C VAL A 84 10.23 19.99 2.73
N ALA A 85 10.91 20.37 3.82
CA ALA A 85 11.54 21.68 3.97
C ALA A 85 12.94 21.76 3.34
N LEU A 86 13.61 20.63 3.16
CA LEU A 86 14.97 20.58 2.65
C LEU A 86 15.07 21.23 1.26
N GLY A 87 16.00 22.19 1.14
CA GLY A 87 16.22 22.94 -0.09
C GLY A 87 14.91 23.52 -0.61
N LYS A 88 14.33 24.47 0.13
CA LYS A 88 13.14 25.22 -0.26
C LYS A 88 13.36 26.72 -0.02
N PRO A 89 12.60 27.62 -0.66
CA PRO A 89 12.75 29.05 -0.47
C PRO A 89 12.41 29.48 0.95
N LEU A 90 13.28 30.35 1.50
CA LEU A 90 13.24 30.79 2.88
C LEU A 90 13.11 32.30 2.96
N LYS A 91 12.51 32.76 4.07
CA LYS A 91 12.50 34.16 4.46
C LYS A 91 12.68 34.26 5.97
N GLN A 92 13.48 35.22 6.41
CA GLN A 92 13.59 35.56 7.81
C GLN A 92 13.65 37.06 8.03
N THR A 93 13.33 37.49 9.25
CA THR A 93 13.57 38.87 9.65
C THR A 93 15.04 39.05 10.00
N GLU A 94 15.75 39.91 9.27
CA GLU A 94 17.15 40.26 9.56
C GLU A 94 17.28 40.90 10.95
N PRO A 95 18.02 40.29 11.89
CA PRO A 95 18.40 40.91 13.15
C PRO A 95 19.37 42.06 12.87
N PHE A 96 19.01 43.28 13.32
CA PHE A 96 19.88 44.46 13.26
C PHE A 96 20.36 44.84 11.84
N GLY A 97 19.65 44.44 10.79
CA GLY A 97 20.04 44.70 9.39
C GLY A 97 21.27 43.90 8.94
N ILE A 98 21.58 42.80 9.62
CA ILE A 98 22.62 41.85 9.23
C ILE A 98 21.95 40.67 8.54
N ASP A 99 22.37 40.40 7.30
CA ASP A 99 21.96 39.22 6.55
C ASP A 99 22.62 37.96 7.14
N PHE A 100 21.87 37.26 7.99
CA PHE A 100 22.21 35.89 8.34
C PHE A 100 21.68 34.97 7.25
N LYS A 101 22.41 33.91 6.92
CA LYS A 101 21.93 32.90 5.98
C LYS A 101 20.75 32.14 6.58
N SER A 102 19.54 32.39 6.11
CA SER A 102 18.31 31.73 6.59
C SER A 102 18.30 30.22 6.33
N GLU A 103 19.06 29.79 5.32
CA GLU A 103 19.30 28.42 4.87
C GLU A 103 19.90 27.51 5.93
N LEU A 104 20.64 28.07 6.89
CA LEU A 104 21.29 27.30 7.95
C LEU A 104 20.27 26.55 8.82
N ALA A 105 19.02 27.01 8.91
CA ALA A 105 17.98 26.30 9.65
C ALA A 105 17.49 25.01 8.94
N VAL A 106 17.79 24.81 7.66
CA VAL A 106 17.30 23.67 6.85
C VAL A 106 18.43 22.98 6.09
N ASP A 107 19.69 23.21 6.48
CA ASP A 107 20.87 22.63 5.85
C ASP A 107 21.15 21.17 6.29
N GLY A 108 20.39 20.67 7.27
CA GLY A 108 20.51 19.32 7.80
C GLY A 108 21.57 19.18 8.90
N ASN A 109 22.13 20.27 9.41
CA ASN A 109 23.14 20.27 10.47
C ASN A 109 22.63 20.98 11.73
N ASP A 110 22.56 20.23 12.84
CA ASP A 110 22.06 20.73 14.13
C ASP A 110 22.94 21.81 14.79
N THR A 111 24.15 22.03 14.26
CA THR A 111 25.15 22.94 14.86
C THR A 111 25.26 24.28 14.15
N THR A 112 24.70 24.41 12.96
CA THR A 112 24.68 25.65 12.18
C THR A 112 23.36 26.37 12.43
N CYS A 113 23.43 27.61 12.93
CA CYS A 113 22.24 28.33 13.35
C CYS A 113 22.05 29.61 12.57
N THR A 114 20.81 29.89 12.20
CA THR A 114 20.40 31.20 11.69
C THR A 114 19.77 32.03 12.79
N GLY A 115 19.72 33.33 12.54
CA GLY A 115 19.23 34.30 13.50
C GLY A 115 17.83 34.79 13.18
N ALA A 116 16.81 34.23 13.82
CA ALA A 116 15.44 34.72 13.68
C ALA A 116 15.16 35.81 14.74
N ALA A 117 15.05 37.07 14.31
CA ALA A 117 14.73 38.19 15.22
C ALA A 117 13.25 38.20 15.64
N ASN A 118 12.33 38.18 14.65
CA ASN A 118 10.88 38.16 14.88
C ASN A 118 10.24 36.90 14.34
N HIS A 119 10.60 36.51 13.12
CA HIS A 119 10.12 35.27 12.51
C HIS A 119 11.11 34.70 11.52
N TRP A 120 11.02 33.38 11.38
CA TRP A 120 11.60 32.60 10.30
C TRP A 120 10.47 31.87 9.59
N SER A 121 10.58 31.70 8.28
CA SER A 121 9.53 31.07 7.49
C SER A 121 10.07 30.39 6.24
N ILE A 122 9.34 29.36 5.83
CA ILE A 122 9.67 28.55 4.66
C ILE A 122 8.43 28.33 3.81
N ASP A 123 8.61 28.51 2.50
CA ASP A 123 7.63 28.15 1.49
C ASP A 123 7.98 26.76 0.95
N LEU A 124 7.13 25.78 1.25
CA LEU A 124 7.32 24.40 0.82
C LEU A 124 7.11 24.23 -0.68
N LEU A 125 6.56 25.26 -1.37
CA LEU A 125 6.19 25.27 -2.78
C LEU A 125 5.11 24.26 -3.18
N GLU A 126 4.84 23.23 -2.37
CA GLU A 126 3.77 22.25 -2.55
C GLU A 126 2.93 22.13 -1.28
N TYR A 127 1.66 21.74 -1.44
CA TYR A 127 0.82 21.43 -0.28
C TYR A 127 1.26 20.10 0.32
N SER A 128 1.51 20.10 1.63
CA SER A 128 1.93 18.91 2.36
C SER A 128 1.10 18.68 3.62
N THR A 129 0.93 17.41 3.96
CA THR A 129 0.37 16.97 5.24
C THR A 129 1.49 16.84 6.27
N ILE A 130 1.72 17.90 7.02
CA ILE A 130 2.81 17.94 8.00
C ILE A 130 2.43 17.05 9.18
N THR A 131 3.26 16.05 9.44
CA THR A 131 3.03 15.05 10.49
C THR A 131 3.77 15.42 11.76
N ILE A 132 5.06 15.78 11.63
CA ILE A 132 5.97 16.12 12.73
C ILE A 132 6.91 17.23 12.26
N LEU A 133 7.20 18.20 13.13
CA LEU A 133 8.35 19.09 12.95
C LEU A 133 9.45 18.70 13.92
N ARG A 134 10.71 18.82 13.48
CA ARG A 134 11.88 18.67 14.35
C ARG A 134 12.60 20.01 14.41
N LEU A 135 12.70 20.56 15.61
CA LEU A 135 13.32 21.84 15.89
C LEU A 135 14.57 21.67 16.75
N VAL A 136 15.62 22.43 16.45
CA VAL A 136 16.82 22.56 17.29
C VAL A 136 17.17 24.04 17.40
N PHE A 137 17.46 24.48 18.62
CA PHE A 137 17.81 25.86 18.93
C PHE A 137 19.22 25.94 19.51
N GLY A 138 19.99 26.97 19.11
CA GLY A 138 21.40 27.12 19.49
C GLY A 138 21.59 27.70 20.90
N SER A 139 20.50 28.14 21.52
CA SER A 139 20.46 28.66 22.87
C SER A 139 19.22 28.16 23.60
N LYS A 140 19.21 28.38 24.90
CA LYS A 140 18.07 28.14 25.77
C LYS A 140 16.85 28.94 25.29
N VAL A 141 15.68 28.29 25.17
CA VAL A 141 14.41 28.92 24.76
C VAL A 141 13.44 28.90 25.94
N PRO A 142 12.95 30.06 26.41
CA PRO A 142 11.94 30.12 27.47
C PRO A 142 10.59 29.52 27.04
N ALA A 143 9.80 29.07 28.01
CA ALA A 143 8.42 28.69 27.77
C ALA A 143 7.62 29.86 27.18
N ASN A 144 6.77 29.55 26.20
CA ASN A 144 5.92 30.45 25.42
C ASN A 144 6.66 31.49 24.55
N ALA A 145 7.98 31.37 24.40
CA ALA A 145 8.76 32.30 23.58
C ALA A 145 8.62 32.08 22.06
N VAL A 146 8.24 30.87 21.64
CA VAL A 146 8.16 30.48 20.24
C VAL A 146 6.79 29.87 19.94
N SER A 147 6.19 30.32 18.83
CA SER A 147 4.96 29.78 18.28
C SER A 147 5.15 29.36 16.83
N ILE A 148 4.42 28.33 16.42
CA ILE A 148 4.56 27.71 15.11
C ILE A 148 3.20 27.70 14.44
N GLN A 149 3.19 28.18 13.21
CA GLN A 149 2.00 28.25 12.38
C GLN A 149 2.23 27.55 11.04
N ILE A 150 1.17 26.95 10.50
CA ILE A 150 1.18 26.26 9.20
C ILE A 150 -0.02 26.75 8.40
N GLY A 151 0.18 27.09 7.13
CA GLY A 151 -0.86 27.66 6.29
C GLY A 151 -0.45 27.81 4.83
N GLU A 152 -0.98 28.84 4.17
CA GLU A 152 -0.65 29.20 2.79
C GLU A 152 0.26 30.44 2.74
N LYS A 153 1.18 30.50 1.77
CA LYS A 153 2.14 31.61 1.58
C LYS A 153 1.47 32.95 1.32
N THR A 154 0.26 32.95 0.75
CA THR A 154 -0.53 34.17 0.46
C THR A 154 -0.95 34.90 1.73
N ALA A 155 -0.87 34.23 2.89
CA ALA A 155 -1.14 34.83 4.19
C ALA A 155 -0.22 36.03 4.43
N ARG A 156 -0.84 37.20 4.68
CA ARG A 156 -0.10 38.46 4.84
C ARG A 156 0.47 38.64 6.24
N SER A 157 -0.08 37.93 7.23
CA SER A 157 0.33 38.00 8.63
C SER A 157 0.05 36.69 9.36
N SER A 158 0.53 36.59 10.60
CA SER A 158 0.25 35.49 11.53
C SER A 158 -1.22 35.42 12.00
N GLU A 159 -2.03 36.42 11.66
CA GLU A 159 -3.46 36.54 12.00
C GLU A 159 -4.37 36.20 10.80
N ASP A 160 -3.78 35.86 9.65
CA ASP A 160 -4.54 35.52 8.45
C ASP A 160 -5.36 34.23 8.67
N PRO A 161 -6.64 34.18 8.24
CA PRO A 161 -7.46 32.98 8.38
C PRO A 161 -6.92 31.74 7.65
N HIS A 162 -6.05 31.92 6.66
CA HIS A 162 -5.39 30.81 5.95
C HIS A 162 -4.14 30.30 6.69
N MET A 163 -3.84 30.86 7.88
CA MET A 163 -2.77 30.44 8.76
C MET A 163 -3.35 29.80 10.02
N SER A 164 -2.95 28.57 10.31
CA SER A 164 -3.42 27.82 11.48
C SER A 164 -2.31 27.69 12.52
N MET A 165 -2.67 27.92 13.79
CA MET A 165 -1.78 27.66 14.92
C MET A 165 -1.51 26.14 15.02
N CYS A 166 -0.25 25.74 14.82
CA CYS A 166 0.17 24.34 14.95
C CYS A 166 0.48 24.04 16.42
N SER A 167 1.38 24.83 17.03
CA SER A 167 1.84 24.61 18.40
C SER A 167 2.51 25.86 18.99
N VAL A 168 2.50 25.94 20.31
CA VAL A 168 3.30 26.90 21.10
C VAL A 168 4.23 26.08 21.98
N ILE A 169 5.48 26.53 22.13
CA ILE A 169 6.45 25.85 22.97
C ILE A 169 6.10 26.12 24.44
N GLU A 170 5.38 25.21 25.09
CA GLU A 170 4.85 25.41 26.46
C GLU A 170 5.89 25.19 27.57
N ARG A 171 7.06 24.63 27.24
CA ARG A 171 8.14 24.36 28.19
C ARG A 171 9.44 25.01 27.79
N GLU A 172 10.34 25.15 28.74
CA GLU A 172 11.72 25.53 28.47
C GLU A 172 12.44 24.44 27.65
N ILE A 173 13.24 24.84 26.67
CA ILE A 173 14.09 23.98 25.85
C ILE A 173 15.55 24.37 26.09
N GLN A 174 16.41 23.38 26.33
CA GLN A 174 17.85 23.61 26.50
C GLN A 174 18.54 23.82 25.14
N ALA A 175 19.71 24.47 25.15
CA ALA A 175 20.50 24.65 23.94
C ALA A 175 20.87 23.28 23.32
N ASN A 176 20.73 23.16 22.00
CA ASN A 176 20.98 21.95 21.20
C ASN A 176 20.10 20.74 21.55
N GLU A 177 19.01 20.95 22.28
CA GLU A 177 18.02 19.91 22.53
C GLU A 177 17.14 19.69 21.28
N ILE A 178 16.91 18.42 20.93
CA ILE A 178 15.99 18.05 19.84
C ILE A 178 14.55 18.14 20.35
N TYR A 179 13.76 19.03 19.75
CA TYR A 179 12.35 19.22 20.09
C TYR A 179 11.44 18.79 18.96
N PHE A 180 10.63 17.75 19.19
CA PHE A 180 9.63 17.29 18.23
C PHE A 180 8.29 17.98 18.49
N VAL A 181 7.70 18.53 17.44
CA VAL A 181 6.40 19.20 17.47
C VAL A 181 5.38 18.36 16.72
N LYS A 182 4.31 18.00 17.41
CA LYS A 182 3.11 17.42 16.83
C LYS A 182 2.01 18.47 16.93
N CYS A 183 1.51 18.97 15.80
CA CYS A 183 0.48 20.00 15.79
C CYS A 183 -0.83 19.50 16.43
N ARG A 184 -1.56 20.38 17.11
CA ARG A 184 -2.80 20.03 17.84
C ARG A 184 -3.94 19.62 16.92
N SER A 185 -4.11 20.29 15.78
CA SER A 185 -5.03 19.90 14.72
C SER A 185 -4.31 18.95 13.76
N GLN A 186 -4.75 17.68 13.72
CA GLN A 186 -4.19 16.68 12.82
C GLN A 186 -5.23 16.24 11.78
N PRO A 187 -4.84 16.12 10.49
CA PRO A 187 -3.57 16.56 9.89
C PRO A 187 -3.51 18.08 9.68
N THR A 188 -2.35 18.69 9.86
CA THR A 188 -2.13 20.10 9.54
C THR A 188 -1.65 20.20 8.09
N PHE A 189 -2.51 20.76 7.24
CA PHE A 189 -2.30 20.88 5.81
C PHE A 189 -1.83 22.30 5.47
N GLY A 190 -0.75 22.43 4.71
CA GLY A 190 -0.25 23.74 4.31
C GLY A 190 0.93 23.66 3.34
N SER A 191 1.26 24.80 2.74
CA SER A 191 2.45 24.98 1.90
C SER A 191 3.43 25.99 2.49
N TYR A 192 3.15 26.52 3.69
CA TYR A 192 3.96 27.53 4.34
C TYR A 192 4.08 27.23 5.83
N ILE A 193 5.30 27.28 6.35
CA ILE A 193 5.57 27.12 7.79
C ILE A 193 6.20 28.41 8.28
N ARG A 194 5.69 28.88 9.41
CA ARG A 194 6.16 30.10 10.07
C ARG A 194 6.49 29.79 11.53
N VAL A 195 7.70 30.17 11.93
CA VAL A 195 8.19 30.10 13.31
C VAL A 195 8.32 31.54 13.81
N ASP A 196 7.41 31.94 14.68
CA ASP A 196 7.38 33.27 15.27
C ASP A 196 8.03 33.24 16.67
N VAL A 197 8.87 34.23 16.93
CA VAL A 197 9.53 34.47 18.21
C VAL A 197 8.86 35.68 18.86
N ASP A 198 8.41 35.54 20.10
CA ASP A 198 7.83 36.67 20.84
C ASP A 198 8.94 37.74 21.06
N PRO A 199 8.73 38.98 20.58
CA PRO A 199 9.72 40.05 20.70
C PRO A 199 10.23 40.31 22.12
N LYS A 200 9.44 39.97 23.16
CA LYS A 200 9.84 40.11 24.57
C LYS A 200 10.99 39.20 24.97
N HIS A 201 11.17 38.09 24.25
CA HIS A 201 12.23 37.11 24.51
C HIS A 201 13.47 37.34 23.64
N GLY A 202 13.44 38.34 22.75
CA GLY A 202 14.58 38.74 21.94
C GLY A 202 14.92 37.71 20.86
N PHE A 203 16.21 37.58 20.59
CA PHE A 203 16.75 36.76 19.50
C PHE A 203 16.79 35.27 19.87
N VAL A 204 16.31 34.41 18.98
CA VAL A 204 16.39 32.95 19.13
C VAL A 204 17.18 32.34 17.96
N PRO A 205 18.38 31.77 18.20
CA PRO A 205 19.15 31.08 17.17
C PRO A 205 18.47 29.75 16.81
N LEU A 206 18.02 29.64 15.56
CA LEU A 206 17.32 28.48 15.02
C LEU A 206 18.30 27.66 14.19
N CYS A 207 18.62 26.45 14.62
CA CYS A 207 19.63 25.59 13.98
C CYS A 207 19.03 24.53 13.09
N THR A 208 17.85 24.03 13.43
CA THR A 208 17.18 23.05 12.58
C THR A 208 15.69 23.23 12.59
N VAL A 209 15.11 23.14 11.41
CA VAL A 209 13.69 22.99 11.12
C VAL A 209 13.55 21.90 10.07
N LYS A 210 13.25 20.68 10.49
CA LYS A 210 12.79 19.65 9.55
C LYS A 210 11.28 19.58 9.56
N ALA A 211 10.68 19.55 8.38
CA ALA A 211 9.25 19.42 8.22
C ALA A 211 8.93 18.04 7.65
N TYR A 212 8.52 17.12 8.51
CA TYR A 212 8.24 15.76 8.10
C TYR A 212 6.80 15.60 7.62
N ALA A 213 6.63 15.20 6.36
CA ALA A 213 5.34 14.93 5.77
C ALA A 213 5.14 13.44 5.46
N SER A 214 3.89 12.99 5.54
CA SER A 214 3.44 11.66 5.08
C SER A 214 3.02 11.63 3.61
N SER A 215 2.82 12.81 3.01
CA SER A 215 2.55 13.04 1.60
C SER A 215 3.82 13.40 0.83
N GLY A 216 3.77 13.26 -0.50
CA GLY A 216 4.88 13.54 -1.38
C GLY A 216 5.74 12.32 -1.67
N LEU A 217 6.33 12.30 -2.87
CA LEU A 217 7.25 11.27 -3.32
C LEU A 217 8.68 11.82 -3.33
N SER A 218 9.64 10.97 -2.96
CA SER A 218 11.03 11.24 -3.24
C SER A 218 11.31 11.15 -4.75
N HIS A 219 12.36 11.82 -5.22
CA HIS A 219 12.73 11.76 -6.63
C HIS A 219 13.18 10.34 -7.03
N GLU A 220 13.67 9.53 -6.09
CA GLU A 220 14.04 8.13 -6.31
C GLU A 220 12.85 7.18 -6.47
N ASP A 221 11.66 7.57 -6.00
CA ASP A 221 10.40 6.85 -6.22
C ASP A 221 9.67 7.40 -7.46
N ALA A 222 9.69 8.72 -7.65
CA ALA A 222 8.96 9.41 -8.71
C ALA A 222 9.61 9.24 -10.09
N CYS A 223 10.95 9.37 -10.16
CA CYS A 223 11.66 9.49 -11.42
C CYS A 223 12.13 8.14 -11.99
N PRO A 224 12.23 8.02 -13.32
CA PRO A 224 12.94 6.90 -13.94
C PRO A 224 14.43 6.94 -13.55
N GLN A 225 15.04 5.75 -13.43
CA GLN A 225 16.49 5.68 -13.28
C GLN A 225 17.14 6.17 -14.59
N GLY A 226 18.16 7.03 -14.48
CA GLY A 226 18.73 7.69 -15.65
C GLY A 226 20.09 8.30 -15.38
N ASN A 227 20.53 9.17 -16.29
CA ASN A 227 21.89 9.70 -16.37
C ASN A 227 22.35 10.32 -15.03
N LYS A 228 23.62 10.10 -14.66
CA LYS A 228 24.22 10.70 -13.45
C LYS A 228 24.54 12.19 -13.62
N ASP A 229 24.54 12.67 -14.86
CA ASP A 229 24.89 14.05 -15.21
C ASP A 229 23.67 15.01 -15.25
N THR A 230 22.56 14.62 -14.62
CA THR A 230 21.37 15.45 -14.45
C THR A 230 20.98 15.53 -12.99
N ILE A 231 20.25 16.59 -12.61
CA ILE A 231 19.65 16.70 -11.28
C ILE A 231 18.18 16.31 -11.40
N LYS A 232 17.70 15.42 -10.53
CA LYS A 232 16.30 14.98 -10.50
C LYS A 232 15.60 15.49 -9.27
N ASP A 233 14.34 15.81 -9.43
CA ASP A 233 13.48 16.25 -8.34
C ASP A 233 12.02 15.85 -8.59
N ALA A 234 11.23 15.83 -7.52
CA ALA A 234 9.81 15.53 -7.59
C ALA A 234 9.00 16.68 -7.01
N PHE A 235 7.98 17.10 -7.74
CA PHE A 235 7.09 18.19 -7.33
C PHE A 235 5.67 17.91 -7.79
N ASN A 236 4.72 17.96 -6.85
CA ASN A 236 3.28 17.78 -7.12
C ASN A 236 2.94 16.58 -8.03
N GLY A 237 3.53 15.41 -7.75
CA GLY A 237 3.28 14.20 -8.53
C GLY A 237 3.88 14.21 -9.95
N THR A 238 4.86 15.06 -10.22
CA THR A 238 5.65 15.09 -11.46
C THR A 238 7.12 14.90 -11.14
N CYS A 239 7.81 14.10 -11.94
CA CYS A 239 9.28 14.04 -11.91
C CYS A 239 9.87 15.08 -12.87
N PHE A 240 10.83 15.87 -12.40
CA PHE A 240 11.60 16.82 -13.18
C PHE A 240 13.07 16.39 -13.26
N GLU A 241 13.65 16.51 -14.44
CA GLU A 241 15.07 16.28 -14.70
C GLU A 241 15.69 17.55 -15.30
N PHE A 242 16.67 18.10 -14.59
CA PHE A 242 17.35 19.35 -14.93
C PHE A 242 18.70 19.03 -15.57
N HIS A 243 18.84 19.39 -16.85
CA HIS A 243 20.08 19.24 -17.61
C HIS A 243 20.94 20.50 -17.41
N TYR A 244 21.82 20.47 -16.41
CA TYR A 244 22.60 21.64 -16.00
C TYR A 244 23.86 21.89 -16.84
N ILE A 245 24.35 20.87 -17.56
CA ILE A 245 25.52 20.98 -18.45
C ILE A 245 25.08 21.37 -19.87
N GLU A 246 23.98 20.80 -20.34
CA GLU A 246 23.52 20.94 -21.72
C GLU A 246 22.71 22.22 -21.92
N SER A 247 23.14 23.06 -22.85
CA SER A 247 22.35 24.17 -23.39
C SER A 247 22.22 23.98 -24.90
N VAL A 248 21.00 23.85 -25.40
CA VAL A 248 20.73 23.43 -26.79
C VAL A 248 19.57 24.22 -27.40
N SER A 249 19.33 24.03 -28.70
CA SER A 249 18.16 24.59 -29.38
C SER A 249 16.86 23.97 -28.82
N ILE A 250 15.72 24.64 -29.01
CA ILE A 250 14.43 24.09 -28.53
C ILE A 250 14.06 22.76 -29.22
N SER A 251 14.50 22.56 -30.48
CA SER A 251 14.25 21.32 -31.23
C SER A 251 15.01 20.15 -30.61
N ASP A 252 16.26 20.40 -30.24
CA ASP A 252 17.10 19.41 -29.58
C ASP A 252 16.59 19.14 -28.16
N ALA A 253 16.20 20.18 -27.42
CA ALA A 253 15.61 20.06 -26.09
C ALA A 253 14.37 19.13 -26.07
N ARG A 254 13.45 19.32 -27.03
CA ARG A 254 12.29 18.42 -27.21
C ARG A 254 12.72 16.99 -27.49
N SER A 255 13.73 16.82 -28.35
CA SER A 255 14.25 15.51 -28.73
C SER A 255 14.91 14.78 -27.55
N ILE A 256 15.69 15.50 -26.73
CA ILE A 256 16.32 14.98 -25.50
C ILE A 256 15.26 14.40 -24.57
N CYS A 257 14.22 15.18 -24.24
CA CYS A 257 13.19 14.73 -23.32
C CYS A 257 12.32 13.60 -23.90
N TYR A 258 11.94 13.70 -25.18
CA TYR A 258 11.12 12.68 -25.84
C TYR A 258 11.82 11.32 -25.91
N ASN A 259 13.12 11.32 -26.27
CA ASN A 259 13.91 10.10 -26.37
C ASN A 259 14.12 9.41 -25.01
N ALA A 260 14.07 10.16 -23.92
CA ALA A 260 14.11 9.64 -22.56
C ALA A 260 12.73 9.14 -22.05
N GLY A 261 11.66 9.27 -22.84
CA GLY A 261 10.30 8.88 -22.47
C GLY A 261 9.55 9.94 -21.66
N GLY A 262 10.02 11.19 -21.69
CA GLY A 262 9.40 12.35 -21.08
C GLY A 262 9.00 13.40 -22.10
N TYR A 263 8.85 14.64 -21.64
CA TYR A 263 8.52 15.78 -22.47
C TYR A 263 9.18 17.04 -21.93
N LEU A 264 9.44 18.00 -22.81
CA LEU A 264 9.94 19.31 -22.42
C LEU A 264 8.85 20.03 -21.60
N ILE A 265 9.23 20.68 -20.50
CA ILE A 265 8.27 21.42 -19.68
C ILE A 265 7.53 22.48 -20.51
N GLY A 266 6.22 22.66 -20.27
CA GLY A 266 5.37 23.46 -21.14
C GLY A 266 4.01 23.78 -20.54
N GLY A 267 2.97 23.81 -21.38
CA GLY A 267 1.61 24.28 -21.05
C GLY A 267 0.97 23.69 -19.79
N ALA A 268 1.31 22.44 -19.46
CA ALA A 268 0.81 21.74 -18.27
C ALA A 268 1.33 22.34 -16.93
N TYR A 269 2.40 23.13 -16.96
CA TYR A 269 3.08 23.68 -15.78
C TYR A 269 3.05 25.20 -15.75
N THR A 270 1.94 25.76 -16.23
CA THR A 270 1.74 27.21 -16.33
C THR A 270 0.99 27.81 -15.15
N ASP A 271 0.66 27.00 -14.13
CA ASP A 271 0.15 27.52 -12.87
C ASP A 271 1.26 28.25 -12.09
N GLN A 272 0.87 29.26 -11.31
CA GLN A 272 1.81 30.13 -10.62
C GLN A 272 2.78 29.36 -9.73
N ARG A 273 2.35 28.26 -9.13
CA ARG A 273 3.13 27.53 -8.14
C ARG A 273 4.17 26.64 -8.80
N ALA A 274 3.81 25.95 -9.89
CA ALA A 274 4.77 25.24 -10.72
C ALA A 274 5.84 26.20 -11.28
N LEU A 275 5.44 27.40 -11.71
CA LEU A 275 6.39 28.41 -12.19
C LEU A 275 7.31 28.92 -11.08
N ASP A 276 6.78 29.20 -9.88
CA ASP A 276 7.57 29.62 -8.73
C ASP A 276 8.59 28.55 -8.36
N TYR A 277 8.18 27.27 -8.36
CA TYR A 277 9.07 26.14 -8.16
C TYR A 277 10.16 26.05 -9.22
N LEU A 278 9.80 26.09 -10.51
CA LEU A 278 10.76 25.99 -11.63
C LEU A 278 11.73 27.16 -11.65
N LYS A 279 11.28 28.39 -11.36
CA LYS A 279 12.15 29.56 -11.23
C LYS A 279 13.13 29.40 -10.07
N TRP A 280 12.64 28.99 -8.90
CA TRP A 280 13.48 28.83 -7.72
C TRP A 280 14.53 27.71 -7.89
N ARG A 281 14.13 26.54 -8.41
CA ARG A 281 15.08 25.45 -8.73
C ARG A 281 16.05 25.86 -9.83
N GLY A 282 15.54 26.46 -10.90
CA GLY A 282 16.35 26.91 -12.03
C GLY A 282 17.38 27.98 -11.64
N GLU A 283 17.05 28.87 -10.71
CA GLU A 283 18.02 29.83 -10.17
C GLU A 283 19.22 29.15 -9.52
N THR A 284 18.95 28.12 -8.71
CA THR A 284 19.98 27.38 -7.97
C THR A 284 20.83 26.52 -8.91
N ILE A 285 20.21 25.90 -9.91
CA ILE A 285 20.86 24.91 -10.78
C ILE A 285 21.54 25.56 -12.00
N PHE A 286 20.86 26.52 -12.64
CA PHE A 286 21.34 27.19 -13.86
C PHE A 286 21.95 28.57 -13.58
N LEU A 287 22.08 28.96 -12.31
CA LEU A 287 22.66 30.24 -11.86
C LEU A 287 21.93 31.47 -12.44
N GLY A 288 20.63 31.32 -12.70
CA GLY A 288 19.77 32.34 -13.31
C GLY A 288 19.77 32.36 -14.83
N SER A 289 20.50 31.46 -15.49
CA SER A 289 20.41 31.28 -16.95
C SER A 289 19.02 30.78 -17.36
N PRO A 290 18.51 31.21 -18.53
CA PRO A 290 17.20 30.80 -19.02
C PRO A 290 17.13 29.31 -19.41
N PHE A 291 15.93 28.74 -19.27
CA PHE A 291 15.58 27.40 -19.74
C PHE A 291 14.33 27.45 -20.62
N TRP A 292 14.19 26.46 -21.49
CA TRP A 292 13.10 26.38 -22.46
C TRP A 292 11.73 26.09 -21.83
N LEU A 293 10.68 26.72 -22.38
CA LEU A 293 9.28 26.36 -22.15
C LEU A 293 8.61 25.99 -23.49
N ASP A 294 8.03 24.79 -23.55
CA ASP A 294 7.29 24.28 -24.70
C ASP A 294 5.83 24.73 -24.66
N LEU A 295 5.58 25.96 -25.11
CA LEU A 295 4.27 26.60 -25.05
C LEU A 295 3.72 26.88 -26.44
N ASN A 296 2.40 26.72 -26.58
CA ASN A 296 1.69 27.32 -27.70
C ASN A 296 1.39 28.82 -27.44
N LEU A 297 0.86 29.52 -28.45
CA LEU A 297 0.55 30.95 -28.32
C LEU A 297 -0.47 31.25 -27.21
N THR A 298 -1.46 30.39 -26.99
CA THR A 298 -2.51 30.65 -26.00
C THR A 298 -2.01 30.46 -24.58
N GLU A 299 -1.09 29.51 -24.35
CA GLU A 299 -0.40 29.29 -23.08
C GLU A 299 0.59 30.41 -22.77
N ALA A 300 1.40 30.80 -23.76
CA ALA A 300 2.32 31.93 -23.62
C ALA A 300 1.58 33.24 -23.27
N ALA A 301 0.41 33.48 -23.86
CA ALA A 301 -0.43 34.64 -23.57
C ALA A 301 -1.03 34.63 -22.15
N LYS A 302 -1.04 33.50 -21.44
CA LYS A 302 -1.44 33.44 -20.02
C LYS A 302 -0.28 33.79 -19.08
N LEU A 303 0.95 33.57 -19.51
CA LEU A 303 2.17 33.74 -18.72
C LEU A 303 2.78 35.14 -18.85
N GLY A 304 2.75 35.70 -20.06
CA GLY A 304 3.26 37.03 -20.38
C GLY A 304 2.15 38.02 -20.67
N ASN A 305 2.51 39.31 -20.78
CA ASN A 305 1.57 40.31 -21.30
C ASN A 305 1.32 40.07 -22.80
N ARG A 306 0.15 40.47 -23.34
CA ARG A 306 -0.24 40.22 -24.76
C ARG A 306 0.80 40.69 -25.79
N THR A 307 1.67 41.64 -25.45
CA THR A 307 2.77 42.16 -26.28
C THR A 307 3.98 41.23 -26.36
N GLU A 308 4.20 40.38 -25.35
CA GLU A 308 5.22 39.33 -25.36
C GLU A 308 4.73 38.08 -26.13
N ALA A 309 3.42 37.98 -26.37
CA ALA A 309 2.76 36.83 -27.00
C ALA A 309 2.23 37.05 -28.44
N SER A 310 2.21 38.29 -28.97
CA SER A 310 1.74 38.60 -30.35
C SER A 310 2.49 39.83 -30.89
N ASN A 311 2.74 40.06 -32.18
CA ASN A 311 2.49 39.35 -33.44
C ASN A 311 3.54 39.95 -34.40
N ASP A 312 4.63 39.24 -34.68
CA ASP A 312 5.47 39.60 -35.83
C ASP A 312 6.03 38.33 -36.49
N SER A 313 5.63 38.21 -37.75
CA SER A 313 6.21 37.43 -38.86
C SER A 313 6.63 35.95 -38.62
N SER A 314 5.79 35.05 -39.14
CA SER A 314 6.13 33.86 -39.96
C SER A 314 7.10 32.79 -39.45
N SER A 315 7.68 32.93 -38.26
CA SER A 315 8.43 31.89 -37.55
C SER A 315 7.84 31.75 -36.15
N GLY A 316 7.48 30.53 -35.75
CA GLY A 316 6.90 30.30 -34.42
C GLY A 316 7.79 30.87 -33.33
N ALA A 317 7.21 31.61 -32.39
CA ALA A 317 7.96 32.15 -31.25
C ALA A 317 8.40 31.04 -30.29
N CYS A 318 9.62 31.14 -29.76
CA CYS A 318 10.13 30.24 -28.74
C CYS A 318 10.27 30.98 -27.41
N TYR A 319 9.95 30.29 -26.31
CA TYR A 319 9.76 30.92 -24.99
C TYR A 319 10.73 30.35 -23.97
N VAL A 320 11.22 31.22 -23.10
CA VAL A 320 12.15 30.86 -22.02
C VAL A 320 11.65 31.42 -20.69
N LEU A 321 12.14 30.81 -19.61
CA LEU A 321 11.93 31.29 -18.26
C LEU A 321 13.26 31.39 -17.52
N SER A 322 13.42 32.45 -16.74
CA SER A 322 14.54 32.64 -15.82
C SER A 322 14.04 33.31 -14.54
N SER A 323 14.74 33.09 -13.43
CA SER A 323 14.51 33.82 -12.18
C SER A 323 14.86 35.31 -12.30
N ARG A 324 15.82 35.67 -13.15
CA ARG A 324 16.33 37.04 -13.29
C ARG A 324 15.49 37.89 -14.24
N SER A 325 15.23 37.37 -15.44
CA SER A 325 14.51 38.10 -16.49
C SER A 325 13.02 37.76 -16.57
N GLY A 326 12.56 36.78 -15.79
CA GLY A 326 11.18 36.31 -15.86
C GLY A 326 10.89 35.53 -17.15
N PHE A 327 9.61 35.55 -17.54
CA PHE A 327 9.14 34.94 -18.78
C PHE A 327 9.53 35.82 -19.98
N GLY A 328 9.96 35.21 -21.09
CA GLY A 328 10.34 35.98 -22.27
C GLY A 328 10.46 35.15 -23.54
N ARG A 329 10.78 35.82 -24.65
CA ARG A 329 11.07 35.20 -25.95
C ARG A 329 12.57 34.99 -26.13
N SER A 330 12.92 33.93 -26.86
CA SER A 330 14.28 33.67 -27.34
C SER A 330 14.23 33.23 -28.80
N GLU A 331 15.33 33.41 -29.53
CA GLU A 331 15.49 32.78 -30.84
C GLU A 331 15.54 31.26 -30.67
N CYS A 332 14.80 30.51 -31.49
CA CYS A 332 14.62 29.07 -31.33
C CYS A 332 15.92 28.24 -31.45
N GLN A 333 16.95 28.81 -32.09
CA GLN A 333 18.27 28.19 -32.25
C GLN A 333 19.24 28.55 -31.12
N SER A 334 18.88 29.47 -30.23
CA SER A 334 19.74 29.86 -29.11
C SER A 334 19.98 28.69 -28.15
N PRO A 335 21.16 28.58 -27.55
CA PRO A 335 21.43 27.57 -26.54
C PRO A 335 20.77 27.99 -25.21
N ASN A 336 19.75 27.25 -24.77
CA ASN A 336 19.16 27.42 -23.43
C ASN A 336 19.08 26.06 -22.72
N HIS A 337 18.98 26.09 -21.39
CA HIS A 337 18.92 24.88 -20.57
C HIS A 337 17.63 24.09 -20.77
N VAL A 338 17.71 22.79 -20.49
CA VAL A 338 16.62 21.84 -20.69
C VAL A 338 16.12 21.34 -19.34
N ILE A 339 14.80 21.36 -19.18
CA ILE A 339 14.11 20.66 -18.08
C ILE A 339 13.12 19.69 -18.71
N CYS A 340 13.33 18.40 -18.46
CA CYS A 340 12.40 17.36 -18.87
C CYS A 340 11.44 17.03 -17.73
N ALA A 341 10.18 16.79 -18.06
CA ALA A 341 9.15 16.30 -17.15
C ALA A 341 8.76 14.87 -17.52
N TYR A 342 8.46 14.06 -16.50
CA TYR A 342 8.04 12.67 -16.64
C TYR A 342 6.85 12.37 -15.73
N ASN A 343 6.00 11.46 -16.20
CA ASN A 343 5.00 10.84 -15.35
C ASN A 343 5.69 10.00 -14.27
N VAL A 344 5.10 9.98 -13.08
CA VAL A 344 5.60 9.19 -11.95
C VAL A 344 5.71 7.71 -12.34
N VAL A 345 6.84 7.09 -12.02
CA VAL A 345 7.10 5.67 -12.31
C VAL A 345 6.53 4.75 -11.23
N THR A 346 6.69 5.14 -9.96
CA THR A 346 6.18 4.39 -8.80
C THR A 346 5.67 5.32 -7.71
N CYS A 347 4.71 4.84 -6.91
CA CYS A 347 4.26 5.54 -5.72
C CYS A 347 5.07 5.15 -4.46
N GLY A 348 6.26 4.57 -4.65
CA GLY A 348 7.05 3.98 -3.57
C GLY A 348 6.46 2.70 -3.00
N ARG A 349 6.93 2.29 -1.82
CA ARG A 349 6.46 1.10 -1.11
C ARG A 349 5.16 1.41 -0.34
N PRO A 350 4.10 0.59 -0.46
CA PRO A 350 2.88 0.77 0.31
C PRO A 350 3.12 0.49 1.80
N HIS A 351 2.25 1.03 2.66
CA HIS A 351 2.14 0.57 4.04
C HIS A 351 1.63 -0.87 4.06
N LEU A 352 2.28 -1.74 4.83
CA LEU A 352 1.84 -3.12 5.06
C LEU A 352 1.43 -3.29 6.52
N PRO A 353 0.23 -3.81 6.82
CA PRO A 353 -0.24 -3.97 8.19
C PRO A 353 0.55 -5.06 8.93
N ARG A 354 0.38 -5.10 10.24
CA ARG A 354 0.81 -6.23 11.08
C ARG A 354 0.18 -7.53 10.60
N ALA A 355 0.89 -8.64 10.77
CA ALA A 355 0.44 -9.96 10.35
C ALA A 355 0.11 -10.07 8.85
N PHE A 356 0.59 -9.16 8.01
CA PHE A 356 0.47 -9.29 6.56
C PHE A 356 1.28 -10.50 6.05
N HIS A 357 0.69 -11.28 5.15
CA HIS A 357 1.34 -12.43 4.52
C HIS A 357 2.15 -12.01 3.28
N ASP A 358 3.13 -12.80 2.86
CA ASP A 358 3.95 -12.54 1.66
C ASP A 358 4.61 -11.14 1.61
N TRP A 359 4.78 -10.48 2.76
CA TRP A 359 5.34 -9.13 2.86
C TRP A 359 6.71 -8.99 2.18
N GLN A 360 7.48 -10.08 2.11
CA GLN A 360 8.84 -10.15 1.57
C GLN A 360 8.92 -9.90 0.06
N VAL A 361 7.87 -10.24 -0.70
CA VAL A 361 7.84 -10.08 -2.16
C VAL A 361 7.26 -8.74 -2.59
N ILE A 362 6.78 -7.93 -1.64
CA ILE A 362 6.17 -6.63 -1.94
C ILE A 362 7.24 -5.54 -2.05
N GLY A 363 7.41 -5.04 -3.26
CA GLY A 363 8.30 -3.92 -3.59
C GLY A 363 7.56 -2.59 -3.78
N LYS A 364 8.18 -1.67 -4.53
CA LYS A 364 7.56 -0.40 -4.94
C LYS A 364 6.39 -0.67 -5.90
N LEU A 365 5.27 0.01 -5.69
CA LEU A 365 4.07 -0.13 -6.52
C LEU A 365 4.19 0.77 -7.76
N LYS A 366 4.18 0.17 -8.96
CA LYS A 366 4.23 0.91 -10.23
C LYS A 366 2.92 1.65 -10.50
N THR A 367 3.00 2.79 -11.17
CA THR A 367 1.83 3.61 -11.55
C THR A 367 0.79 2.81 -12.31
N GLY A 368 -0.47 2.94 -11.90
CA GLY A 368 -1.62 2.21 -12.44
C GLY A 368 -1.73 0.74 -11.99
N ARG A 369 -0.81 0.24 -11.16
CA ARG A 369 -0.89 -1.11 -10.58
C ARG A 369 -1.56 -1.08 -9.20
N SER A 370 -2.29 -2.15 -8.91
CA SER A 370 -2.94 -2.38 -7.62
C SER A 370 -2.40 -3.65 -6.98
N LEU A 371 -2.23 -3.62 -5.67
CA LEU A 371 -1.81 -4.74 -4.84
C LEU A 371 -3.01 -5.68 -4.61
N ARG A 372 -3.10 -6.74 -5.42
CA ARG A 372 -4.20 -7.73 -5.39
C ARG A 372 -3.74 -9.05 -4.77
N ASN A 373 -4.70 -9.87 -4.36
CA ASN A 373 -4.48 -11.23 -3.80
C ASN A 373 -3.63 -11.24 -2.53
N VAL A 374 -3.85 -10.26 -1.65
CA VAL A 374 -3.13 -10.11 -0.40
C VAL A 374 -3.82 -10.86 0.73
N GLY A 375 -3.04 -11.67 1.43
CA GLY A 375 -3.48 -12.48 2.56
C GLY A 375 -2.95 -11.96 3.89
N CYS A 376 -3.57 -12.42 4.98
CA CYS A 376 -3.06 -12.22 6.33
C CYS A 376 -2.50 -13.54 6.88
N SER A 377 -1.63 -13.43 7.86
CA SER A 377 -1.06 -14.57 8.58
C SER A 377 -2.15 -15.32 9.34
N GLU A 378 -1.82 -16.53 9.79
CA GLU A 378 -2.79 -17.40 10.46
C GLU A 378 -3.45 -16.75 11.69
N GLY A 379 -4.77 -16.89 11.82
CA GLY A 379 -5.54 -16.24 12.88
C GLY A 379 -5.86 -14.76 12.63
N TYR A 380 -5.50 -14.24 11.45
CA TYR A 380 -5.88 -12.91 10.97
C TYR A 380 -6.67 -12.98 9.67
N TYR A 381 -7.50 -11.98 9.42
CA TYR A 381 -8.23 -11.80 8.16
C TYR A 381 -8.06 -10.39 7.60
N PRO A 382 -8.08 -10.25 6.27
CA PRO A 382 -8.09 -8.94 5.64
C PRO A 382 -9.50 -8.34 5.79
N GLU A 383 -9.61 -7.17 6.42
CA GLU A 383 -10.83 -6.36 6.31
C GLU A 383 -10.77 -5.59 4.99
N ALA A 384 -11.87 -5.64 4.23
CA ALA A 384 -11.92 -5.14 2.86
C ALA A 384 -11.97 -3.60 2.82
N ASN A 385 -10.81 -2.98 3.03
CA ASN A 385 -10.51 -1.68 2.47
C ASN A 385 -10.01 -1.87 1.02
N GLU A 386 -10.32 -0.94 0.12
CA GLU A 386 -9.96 -1.07 -1.30
C GLU A 386 -8.48 -1.43 -1.49
N PRO A 387 -8.13 -2.37 -2.39
CA PRO A 387 -6.76 -2.82 -2.55
C PRO A 387 -5.86 -1.63 -2.96
N PRO A 388 -4.70 -1.43 -2.29
CA PRO A 388 -3.82 -0.30 -2.55
C PRO A 388 -3.51 -0.16 -4.04
N ILE A 389 -3.78 1.00 -4.61
CA ILE A 389 -3.53 1.33 -6.01
C ILE A 389 -2.63 2.55 -6.10
N CYS A 390 -1.61 2.46 -6.95
CA CYS A 390 -0.73 3.58 -7.24
C CYS A 390 -1.36 4.46 -8.32
N GLU A 391 -1.73 5.68 -7.95
CA GLU A 391 -2.37 6.65 -8.84
C GLU A 391 -1.34 7.42 -9.67
N PRO A 392 -1.74 8.01 -10.82
CA PRO A 392 -0.84 8.82 -11.64
C PRO A 392 -0.24 10.03 -10.93
N SER A 393 -0.90 10.52 -9.87
CA SER A 393 -0.39 11.57 -8.97
C SER A 393 0.83 11.12 -8.15
N GLY A 394 1.13 9.82 -8.11
CA GLY A 394 2.15 9.28 -7.23
C GLY A 394 1.68 8.96 -5.82
N GLU A 395 0.39 9.11 -5.53
CA GLU A 395 -0.20 8.70 -4.26
C GLU A 395 -0.72 7.26 -4.30
N ILE A 396 -0.70 6.61 -3.14
CA ILE A 396 -1.29 5.27 -2.97
C ILE A 396 -2.67 5.46 -2.35
N ARG A 397 -3.71 5.11 -3.11
CA ARG A 397 -5.10 5.11 -2.64
C ARG A 397 -5.48 3.72 -2.15
N GLY A 398 -6.20 3.66 -1.03
CA GLY A 398 -6.59 2.40 -0.39
C GLY A 398 -5.52 1.86 0.57
N ASN A 399 -5.95 1.01 1.48
CA ASN A 399 -5.12 0.37 2.50
C ASN A 399 -5.61 -1.07 2.69
N VAL A 400 -4.78 -1.91 3.29
CA VAL A 400 -5.19 -3.24 3.76
C VAL A 400 -4.90 -3.30 5.24
N GLU A 401 -5.83 -3.85 6.01
CA GLU A 401 -5.67 -4.09 7.43
C GLU A 401 -5.94 -5.56 7.73
N CYS A 402 -5.07 -6.15 8.56
CA CYS A 402 -5.20 -7.53 9.02
C CYS A 402 -5.71 -7.52 10.45
N HIS A 403 -6.96 -7.94 10.64
CA HIS A 403 -7.60 -7.99 11.94
C HIS A 403 -7.52 -9.40 12.51
N LYS A 404 -7.33 -9.51 13.82
CA LYS A 404 -7.27 -10.80 14.51
C LYS A 404 -8.68 -11.37 14.66
N PHE A 405 -8.86 -12.65 14.36
CA PHE A 405 -10.09 -13.36 14.72
C PHE A 405 -10.22 -13.51 16.24
N LYS A 406 -11.46 -13.45 16.76
CA LYS A 406 -11.70 -13.60 18.20
C LYS A 406 -11.33 -14.99 18.72
N CYS A 407 -11.65 -16.06 17.98
CA CYS A 407 -11.29 -17.44 18.33
C CYS A 407 -9.88 -17.86 17.87
N GLY A 408 -9.05 -16.94 17.38
CA GLY A 408 -7.72 -17.28 16.85
C GLY A 408 -7.79 -17.99 15.49
N ARG A 409 -6.91 -18.98 15.27
CA ARG A 409 -6.75 -19.64 13.96
C ARG A 409 -8.03 -20.37 13.55
N GLN A 410 -8.57 -20.01 12.39
CA GLN A 410 -9.73 -20.67 11.79
C GLN A 410 -9.43 -22.12 11.39
N PRO A 411 -10.43 -23.01 11.35
CA PRO A 411 -10.23 -24.38 10.92
C PRO A 411 -9.69 -24.46 9.48
N SER A 412 -8.65 -25.25 9.25
CA SER A 412 -8.14 -25.51 7.90
C SER A 412 -8.97 -26.62 7.24
N VAL A 413 -9.49 -26.34 6.05
CA VAL A 413 -10.28 -27.30 5.26
C VAL A 413 -9.51 -27.64 3.99
N LYS A 414 -9.20 -28.93 3.80
CA LYS A 414 -8.49 -29.42 2.63
C LYS A 414 -9.31 -29.18 1.36
N ASP A 415 -8.64 -28.72 0.31
CA ASP A 415 -9.23 -28.42 -1.01
C ASP A 415 -10.37 -27.39 -0.96
N ALA A 416 -10.27 -26.41 -0.05
CA ALA A 416 -11.21 -25.30 0.08
C ALA A 416 -10.49 -23.93 0.07
N PHE A 417 -11.20 -22.91 -0.39
CA PHE A 417 -10.91 -21.50 -0.15
C PHE A 417 -11.77 -21.00 1.01
N SER A 418 -11.19 -20.18 1.88
CA SER A 418 -11.92 -19.53 2.97
C SER A 418 -11.78 -18.01 2.91
N TRP A 419 -12.83 -17.27 3.26
CA TRP A 419 -12.78 -15.82 3.39
C TRP A 419 -13.59 -15.37 4.61
N ALA A 420 -13.11 -14.34 5.29
CA ALA A 420 -13.80 -13.80 6.46
C ALA A 420 -15.05 -13.01 6.05
N GLN A 421 -16.11 -13.17 6.83
CA GLN A 421 -17.31 -12.34 6.75
C GLN A 421 -17.36 -11.32 7.89
N SER A 422 -16.79 -11.68 9.04
CA SER A 422 -16.62 -10.81 10.20
C SER A 422 -15.46 -11.32 11.07
N ASN A 423 -15.16 -10.61 12.16
CA ASN A 423 -14.19 -11.06 13.17
C ASN A 423 -14.57 -12.35 13.93
N SER A 424 -15.79 -12.86 13.71
CA SER A 424 -16.32 -14.08 14.34
C SER A 424 -16.95 -15.05 13.33
N SER A 425 -16.77 -14.87 12.01
CA SER A 425 -17.32 -15.81 11.03
C SER A 425 -16.49 -15.92 9.74
N VAL A 426 -16.40 -17.16 9.24
CA VAL A 426 -15.63 -17.53 8.05
C VAL A 426 -16.48 -18.36 7.10
N ASP A 427 -16.50 -18.00 5.83
CA ASP A 427 -17.10 -18.79 4.77
C ASP A 427 -16.07 -19.68 4.09
N TYR A 428 -16.51 -20.86 3.66
CA TYR A 428 -15.72 -21.86 2.94
C TYR A 428 -16.39 -22.21 1.61
N SER A 429 -15.57 -22.33 0.57
CA SER A 429 -15.97 -22.82 -0.75
C SER A 429 -14.95 -23.83 -1.25
N CYS A 430 -15.42 -24.94 -1.83
CA CYS A 430 -14.51 -25.97 -2.33
C CYS A 430 -13.85 -25.58 -3.64
N MET A 431 -12.64 -26.09 -3.85
CA MET A 431 -11.95 -26.02 -5.14
C MET A 431 -12.76 -26.73 -6.24
N ARG A 432 -12.46 -26.42 -7.51
CA ARG A 432 -13.21 -26.93 -8.68
C ARG A 432 -13.43 -28.44 -8.63
N GLY A 433 -14.66 -28.87 -8.90
CA GLY A 433 -15.04 -30.29 -8.97
C GLY A 433 -15.40 -30.94 -7.62
N LYS A 434 -15.38 -30.17 -6.52
CA LYS A 434 -15.78 -30.63 -5.19
C LYS A 434 -16.96 -29.81 -4.64
N PHE A 435 -17.69 -30.40 -3.70
CA PHE A 435 -18.88 -29.84 -3.07
C PHE A 435 -18.68 -29.77 -1.56
N VAL A 436 -19.23 -28.71 -0.94
CA VAL A 436 -19.19 -28.49 0.51
C VAL A 436 -20.16 -29.47 1.19
N LYS A 437 -19.67 -30.25 2.15
CA LYS A 437 -20.48 -31.08 3.06
C LYS A 437 -20.39 -30.50 4.48
N GLY A 438 -21.54 -30.07 5.00
CA GLY A 438 -21.67 -29.33 6.26
C GLY A 438 -22.05 -27.87 6.01
N ASP A 439 -22.02 -27.05 7.06
CA ASP A 439 -22.28 -25.62 6.95
C ASP A 439 -21.12 -24.92 6.24
N SER A 440 -21.43 -24.21 5.16
CA SER A 440 -20.41 -23.44 4.42
C SER A 440 -19.89 -22.24 5.21
N ARG A 441 -20.59 -21.83 6.28
CA ARG A 441 -20.20 -20.74 7.17
C ARG A 441 -19.96 -21.27 8.57
N VAL A 442 -18.79 -21.00 9.12
CA VAL A 442 -18.40 -21.37 10.48
C VAL A 442 -18.35 -20.12 11.35
N TYR A 443 -18.97 -20.19 12.53
CA TYR A 443 -18.98 -19.11 13.51
C TYR A 443 -18.03 -19.43 14.67
N CYS A 444 -17.43 -18.37 15.20
CA CYS A 444 -16.65 -18.38 16.42
C CYS A 444 -17.60 -18.12 17.60
N ASP A 445 -17.57 -19.03 18.58
CA ASP A 445 -18.21 -18.79 19.87
C ASP A 445 -17.22 -18.03 20.77
N GLU A 446 -17.55 -16.77 21.03
CA GLU A 446 -16.71 -15.85 21.80
C GLU A 446 -16.61 -16.25 23.28
N ALA A 447 -17.64 -16.90 23.84
CA ALA A 447 -17.63 -17.31 25.23
C ALA A 447 -16.66 -18.47 25.47
N THR A 448 -16.56 -19.40 24.51
CA THR A 448 -15.68 -20.56 24.58
C THR A 448 -14.36 -20.37 23.85
N SER A 449 -14.22 -19.30 23.05
CA SER A 449 -13.10 -19.06 22.13
C SER A 449 -12.84 -20.24 21.18
N GLN A 450 -13.90 -20.94 20.79
CA GLN A 450 -13.83 -22.11 19.90
C GLN A 450 -14.61 -21.87 18.61
N TRP A 451 -14.07 -22.40 17.52
CA TRP A 451 -14.76 -22.42 16.23
C TRP A 451 -15.77 -23.55 16.17
N GLY A 452 -16.88 -23.31 15.48
CA GLY A 452 -17.84 -24.35 15.10
C GLY A 452 -17.23 -25.43 14.19
N VAL A 453 -18.02 -26.45 13.91
CA VAL A 453 -17.58 -27.60 13.09
C VAL A 453 -17.31 -27.14 11.65
N ALA A 454 -16.09 -27.38 11.18
CA ALA A 454 -15.69 -27.03 9.82
C ALA A 454 -16.32 -27.96 8.77
N PRO A 455 -16.67 -27.43 7.58
CA PRO A 455 -17.15 -28.26 6.49
C PRO A 455 -16.03 -29.13 5.89
N SER A 456 -16.42 -30.11 5.07
CA SER A 456 -15.49 -30.94 4.29
C SER A 456 -15.78 -30.83 2.79
N CYS A 457 -14.74 -30.86 1.97
CA CYS A 457 -14.87 -30.82 0.51
C CYS A 457 -14.84 -32.22 -0.09
N ARG A 458 -15.94 -32.63 -0.72
CA ARG A 458 -16.11 -33.98 -1.28
C ARG A 458 -16.34 -33.99 -2.78
N THR A 459 -15.86 -35.03 -3.45
CA THR A 459 -16.15 -35.23 -4.88
C THR A 459 -17.58 -35.72 -5.09
N LEU A 460 -18.10 -35.60 -6.32
CA LEU A 460 -19.42 -36.16 -6.66
C LEU A 460 -19.50 -37.66 -6.37
N ILE A 461 -18.42 -38.41 -6.62
CA ILE A 461 -18.33 -39.85 -6.37
C ILE A 461 -18.44 -40.15 -4.87
N GLU A 462 -17.73 -39.40 -4.03
CA GLU A 462 -17.81 -39.55 -2.57
C GLU A 462 -19.21 -39.25 -2.03
N VAL A 463 -19.88 -38.22 -2.57
CA VAL A 463 -21.25 -37.87 -2.17
C VAL A 463 -22.25 -38.95 -2.62
N LEU A 464 -22.09 -39.49 -3.83
CA LEU A 464 -22.92 -40.58 -4.34
C LEU A 464 -22.72 -41.87 -3.53
N ASN A 465 -21.48 -42.20 -3.17
CA ASN A 465 -21.16 -43.36 -2.35
C ASN A 465 -21.77 -43.24 -0.94
N ASP A 466 -21.68 -42.06 -0.30
CA ASP A 466 -22.36 -41.80 0.99
C ASP A 466 -23.88 -42.01 0.86
N TRP A 467 -24.49 -41.54 -0.24
CA TRP A 467 -25.92 -41.73 -0.48
C TRP A 467 -26.30 -43.19 -0.70
N PHE A 468 -25.56 -43.92 -1.55
CA PHE A 468 -25.80 -45.35 -1.78
C PHE A 468 -25.66 -46.18 -0.51
N ASN A 469 -24.66 -45.88 0.32
CA ASN A 469 -24.47 -46.55 1.61
C ASN A 469 -25.62 -46.23 2.58
N THR A 470 -26.05 -44.96 2.66
CA THR A 470 -27.17 -44.57 3.54
C THR A 470 -28.50 -45.19 3.10
N VAL A 471 -28.74 -45.28 1.79
CA VAL A 471 -29.92 -45.95 1.22
C VAL A 471 -29.80 -47.47 1.41
N GLY A 472 -28.60 -48.03 1.25
CA GLY A 472 -28.29 -49.43 1.50
C GLY A 472 -28.57 -49.84 2.96
N ASP A 473 -28.14 -49.03 3.93
CA ASP A 473 -28.35 -49.28 5.36
C ASP A 473 -29.82 -49.12 5.76
N LYS A 474 -30.53 -48.12 5.21
CA LYS A 474 -31.98 -47.96 5.41
C LYS A 474 -32.77 -49.07 4.73
N ALA A 475 -32.34 -49.54 3.55
CA ALA A 475 -32.94 -50.68 2.88
C ALA A 475 -32.68 -51.97 3.67
N ALA A 476 -31.47 -52.19 4.19
CA ALA A 476 -31.14 -53.35 5.02
C ALA A 476 -31.97 -53.40 6.32
N ASN A 477 -32.11 -52.27 7.02
CA ASN A 477 -32.92 -52.17 8.24
C ASN A 477 -34.44 -52.24 7.98
N GLY A 478 -34.92 -51.75 6.83
CA GLY A 478 -36.32 -51.91 6.41
C GLY A 478 -36.66 -53.32 5.87
N SER A 479 -35.66 -54.04 5.36
CA SER A 479 -35.82 -55.40 4.82
C SER A 479 -36.09 -56.44 5.90
N HIS A 480 -35.66 -56.20 7.13
CA HIS A 480 -35.86 -57.15 8.23
C HIS A 480 -37.35 -57.34 8.57
N TYR A 481 -38.21 -56.35 8.30
CA TYR A 481 -39.67 -56.44 8.50
C TYR A 481 -40.43 -57.02 7.29
N VAL A 482 -39.82 -57.00 6.10
CA VAL A 482 -40.44 -57.46 4.85
C VAL A 482 -40.06 -58.92 4.56
N LEU A 483 -38.85 -59.35 4.92
CA LEU A 483 -38.34 -60.69 4.61
C LEU A 483 -39.06 -61.82 5.37
N GLU A 484 -39.66 -61.57 6.55
CA GLU A 484 -40.46 -62.58 7.27
C GLU A 484 -41.81 -62.89 6.59
N ARG A 485 -42.37 -61.96 5.78
CA ARG A 485 -43.61 -62.20 5.04
C ARG A 485 -43.43 -62.75 3.63
N PHE A 486 -42.21 -62.72 3.09
CA PHE A 486 -41.94 -63.18 1.71
C PHE A 486 -41.61 -64.68 1.60
N GLN A 487 -41.34 -65.38 2.71
CA GLN A 487 -41.03 -66.82 2.67
C GLN A 487 -42.25 -67.69 2.31
N GLY A 488 -43.49 -67.19 2.40
CA GLY A 488 -44.72 -67.93 2.10
C GLY A 488 -45.29 -67.79 0.68
N ILE A 489 -44.65 -67.03 -0.22
CA ILE A 489 -45.20 -66.72 -1.55
C ILE A 489 -44.48 -67.51 -2.65
N SER A 490 -45.27 -68.09 -3.57
CA SER A 490 -44.84 -68.83 -4.77
C SER A 490 -43.83 -68.06 -5.63
N VAL A 491 -42.86 -68.78 -6.21
CA VAL A 491 -41.75 -68.26 -7.02
C VAL A 491 -42.24 -67.36 -8.18
N ILE A 492 -43.40 -67.68 -8.78
CA ILE A 492 -43.97 -66.92 -9.90
C ILE A 492 -44.43 -65.53 -9.46
N SER A 493 -45.00 -65.41 -8.26
CA SER A 493 -45.43 -64.13 -7.69
C SER A 493 -44.25 -63.26 -7.25
N ARG A 494 -43.11 -63.87 -6.85
CA ARG A 494 -41.88 -63.13 -6.52
C ARG A 494 -41.26 -62.47 -7.76
N ILE A 495 -41.27 -63.14 -8.91
CA ILE A 495 -40.78 -62.61 -10.18
C ILE A 495 -41.67 -61.45 -10.67
N ALA A 496 -43.00 -61.58 -10.53
CA ALA A 496 -43.95 -60.52 -10.90
C ALA A 496 -43.83 -59.25 -10.04
N ILE A 497 -43.54 -59.41 -8.73
CA ILE A 497 -43.32 -58.27 -7.82
C ILE A 497 -41.98 -57.60 -8.15
N LEU A 498 -40.91 -58.36 -8.39
CA LEU A 498 -39.61 -57.81 -8.78
C LEU A 498 -39.67 -57.07 -10.13
N SER A 499 -40.42 -57.58 -11.11
CA SER A 499 -40.63 -56.89 -12.39
C SER A 499 -41.45 -55.61 -12.23
N ALA A 500 -42.45 -55.60 -11.35
CA ALA A 500 -43.25 -54.41 -11.07
C ALA A 500 -42.43 -53.32 -10.34
N VAL A 501 -41.59 -53.70 -9.38
CA VAL A 501 -40.69 -52.76 -8.68
C VAL A 501 -39.65 -52.18 -9.63
N ALA A 502 -39.08 -53.00 -10.53
CA ALA A 502 -38.16 -52.53 -11.56
C ALA A 502 -38.83 -51.54 -12.54
N ALA A 503 -40.08 -51.78 -12.93
CA ALA A 503 -40.85 -50.88 -13.77
C ALA A 503 -41.16 -49.54 -13.08
N VAL A 504 -41.48 -49.55 -11.78
CA VAL A 504 -41.70 -48.33 -10.98
C VAL A 504 -40.41 -47.53 -10.82
N LEU A 505 -39.28 -48.19 -10.56
CA LEU A 505 -37.97 -47.52 -10.47
C LEU A 505 -37.56 -46.90 -11.82
N ALA A 506 -37.81 -47.59 -12.95
CA ALA A 506 -37.57 -47.04 -14.27
C ALA A 506 -38.43 -45.80 -14.56
N LEU A 507 -39.71 -45.81 -14.16
CA LEU A 507 -40.60 -44.65 -14.28
C LEU A 507 -40.19 -43.47 -13.40
N VAL A 508 -39.69 -43.71 -12.19
CA VAL A 508 -39.18 -42.66 -11.29
C VAL A 508 -37.89 -42.03 -11.84
N ILE A 509 -36.99 -42.84 -12.40
CA ILE A 509 -35.77 -42.35 -13.06
C ILE A 509 -36.12 -41.51 -14.30
N LEU A 510 -37.04 -42.00 -15.14
CA LEU A 510 -37.52 -41.26 -16.31
C LEU A 510 -38.22 -39.94 -15.93
N ALA A 511 -39.03 -39.92 -14.86
CA ALA A 511 -39.66 -38.71 -14.35
C ALA A 511 -38.64 -37.71 -13.77
N SER A 512 -37.57 -38.20 -13.14
CA SER A 512 -36.47 -37.38 -12.60
C SER A 512 -35.63 -36.77 -13.72
N LEU A 513 -35.33 -37.54 -14.77
CA LEU A 513 -34.64 -37.05 -15.97
C LEU A 513 -35.51 -36.06 -16.77
N TYR A 514 -36.82 -36.28 -16.84
CA TYR A 514 -37.77 -35.34 -17.45
C TYR A 514 -37.85 -34.01 -16.69
N ARG A 515 -37.82 -34.02 -15.35
CA ARG A 515 -37.72 -32.79 -14.52
C ARG A 515 -36.42 -32.04 -14.74
N ILE A 516 -35.30 -32.74 -14.93
CA ILE A 516 -34.00 -32.12 -15.24
C ILE A 516 -34.03 -31.46 -16.63
N TRP A 517 -34.69 -32.09 -17.62
CA TRP A 517 -34.77 -31.57 -18.99
C TRP A 517 -35.75 -30.39 -19.16
N PHE A 518 -36.84 -30.34 -18.39
CA PHE A 518 -37.88 -29.29 -18.49
C PHE A 518 -37.83 -28.19 -17.41
N SER A 519 -36.97 -28.29 -16.39
CA SER A 519 -36.73 -27.17 -15.46
C SER A 519 -35.87 -26.08 -16.14
N GLY A 520 -36.49 -25.36 -17.07
CA GLY A 520 -35.87 -24.26 -17.80
C GLY A 520 -35.32 -23.18 -16.87
N LYS A 521 -34.00 -23.19 -16.70
CA LYS A 521 -33.18 -21.98 -16.56
C LYS A 521 -32.04 -22.04 -17.58
N PRO A 522 -32.23 -21.50 -18.80
CA PRO A 522 -31.19 -21.41 -19.80
C PRO A 522 -30.49 -20.04 -19.69
N LYS A 523 -29.22 -20.04 -19.28
CA LYS A 523 -28.12 -19.10 -19.61
C LYS A 523 -26.96 -19.46 -18.68
N GLU A 524 -25.75 -19.62 -19.22
CA GLU A 524 -24.48 -20.06 -18.55
C GLU A 524 -23.96 -21.49 -18.89
N LEU A 525 -24.41 -22.14 -19.98
CA LEU A 525 -23.75 -23.38 -20.47
C LEU A 525 -23.60 -23.44 -21.99
N ARG A 526 -23.43 -22.28 -22.64
CA ARG A 526 -22.89 -22.20 -24.01
C ARG A 526 -21.41 -21.81 -23.93
N GLY A 527 -20.56 -22.82 -23.70
CA GLY A 527 -19.11 -22.63 -23.72
C GLY A 527 -18.30 -23.91 -23.63
N ALA A 528 -18.84 -25.00 -23.07
CA ALA A 528 -18.04 -26.17 -22.73
C ALA A 528 -18.14 -27.37 -23.69
N LEU A 529 -18.66 -27.20 -24.92
CA LEU A 529 -18.67 -28.27 -25.92
C LEU A 529 -18.21 -27.73 -27.29
N ARG A 530 -16.95 -27.32 -27.33
CA ARG A 530 -16.10 -27.46 -28.52
C ARG A 530 -14.81 -28.10 -28.05
N LEU A 531 -14.68 -29.39 -28.32
CA LEU A 531 -13.43 -30.02 -28.75
C LEU A 531 -13.75 -31.44 -29.21
N GLU A 532 -13.71 -31.61 -30.53
CA GLU A 532 -13.38 -32.86 -31.19
C GLU A 532 -12.01 -33.33 -30.72
N SER A 533 -11.90 -34.61 -30.34
CA SER A 533 -10.89 -35.50 -30.90
C SER A 533 -11.11 -36.91 -30.37
N ARG A 534 -11.34 -37.83 -31.29
CA ARG A 534 -11.30 -39.28 -31.09
C ARG A 534 -9.87 -39.69 -30.69
N ARG A 535 -9.61 -39.86 -29.41
CA ARG A 535 -8.57 -40.69 -28.81
C ARG A 535 -8.90 -40.71 -27.32
N ASP A 536 -9.03 -41.92 -26.75
CA ASP A 536 -9.30 -42.24 -25.31
C ASP A 536 -10.51 -43.17 -25.09
N LEU A 537 -11.15 -43.66 -26.15
CA LEU A 537 -12.18 -44.71 -26.08
C LEU A 537 -11.64 -46.16 -26.14
N ILE A 538 -10.36 -46.40 -25.89
CA ILE A 538 -9.77 -47.76 -25.91
C ILE A 538 -9.02 -48.13 -24.59
N GLY A 539 -8.96 -47.24 -23.59
CA GLY A 539 -8.16 -47.50 -22.38
C GLY A 539 -8.89 -48.07 -21.15
N ILE A 540 -10.22 -48.18 -21.15
CA ILE A 540 -11.00 -48.48 -19.93
C ILE A 540 -11.99 -49.63 -20.17
N ALA A 541 -11.55 -50.66 -20.91
CA ALA A 541 -12.28 -51.92 -21.05
C ALA A 541 -11.52 -53.14 -20.49
N ASP A 542 -10.27 -52.98 -20.01
CA ASP A 542 -9.41 -54.10 -19.60
C ASP A 542 -9.14 -54.19 -18.08
N SER A 543 -9.89 -53.51 -17.22
CA SER A 543 -9.62 -53.54 -15.76
C SER A 543 -10.79 -54.00 -14.87
N LEU A 544 -11.77 -54.72 -15.41
CA LEU A 544 -12.87 -55.33 -14.64
C LEU A 544 -13.04 -56.84 -14.89
N SER A 545 -11.92 -57.56 -15.02
CA SER A 545 -11.89 -59.02 -15.02
C SER A 545 -10.74 -59.53 -14.15
N ASN A 546 -10.81 -59.29 -12.84
CA ASN A 546 -10.16 -60.12 -11.82
C ASN A 546 -10.59 -59.67 -10.42
N CYS A 547 -11.59 -60.36 -9.87
CA CYS A 547 -11.74 -60.64 -8.44
C CYS A 547 -12.73 -61.80 -8.31
N SER A 548 -12.19 -63.01 -8.11
CA SER A 548 -12.85 -64.18 -7.56
C SER A 548 -13.05 -64.02 -6.05
#